data_AF-Q8TGW4-F1
#
_entry.id   AF-Q8TGW4-F1
#
_cell.length_a   1.000
_cell.length_b   1.000
_cell.length_c   1.000
_cell.angle_alpha   90.00
_cell.angle_beta   90.00
_cell.angle_gamma   90.00
#
_symmetry.space_group_name_H-M   'P 1'
#
loop_
_entity.id
_entity.type
_entity.pdbx_description
1 polymer ?
#
loop_
_entity_poly.entity_id
_entity_poly.type
_entity_poly.pdbx_seq_one_letter_code
_entity_poly.pdbx_strand_id
1 'polypeptide(L)' 'VDPTRDQWAKIAEIIRKKRHFPFFDCAYQGFASGDLANDAWAVRYFIEQGFELCVAQSF' A
#
# COMPACT_ATOMS: atom_id res chain seq x y z
N VAL A 1 1.54 -10.41 -7.76
CA VAL A 1 2.11 -10.89 -6.49
C VAL A 1 2.53 -9.66 -5.72
N ASP A 2 1.85 -9.36 -4.62
CA ASP A 2 2.18 -8.21 -3.78
C ASP A 2 3.37 -8.50 -2.87
N PRO A 3 4.15 -7.48 -2.49
CA PRO A 3 5.17 -7.62 -1.46
C PRO A 3 4.59 -8.13 -0.14
N THR A 4 5.40 -8.85 0.63
CA THR A 4 5.06 -9.20 2.01
C THR A 4 5.01 -7.94 2.89
N ARG A 5 4.39 -8.04 4.07
CA ARG A 5 4.31 -6.92 5.02
C ARG A 5 5.68 -6.34 5.40
N ASP A 6 6.67 -7.21 5.62
CA ASP A 6 8.05 -6.80 5.91
C ASP A 6 8.73 -6.09 4.73
N GLN A 7 8.41 -6.51 3.51
CA GLN A 7 8.90 -5.84 2.30
C GLN A 7 8.25 -4.46 2.14
N TRP A 8 6.93 -4.36 2.39
CA TRP A 8 6.22 -3.08 2.40
C TRP A 8 6.76 -2.11 3.44
N ALA A 9 7.10 -2.59 4.63
CA ALA A 9 7.74 -1.78 5.66
C ALA A 9 9.07 -1.18 5.17
N LYS A 10 9.92 -1.99 4.53
CA LYS A 10 11.19 -1.52 3.93
C LYS A 10 10.96 -0.54 2.77
N ILE A 11 9.94 -0.78 1.94
CA ILE A 11 9.57 0.14 0.85
C ILE A 11 9.15 1.50 1.43
N ALA A 12 8.31 1.51 2.48
CA ALA A 12 7.89 2.73 3.16
C ALA A 12 9.10 3.52 3.71
N GLU A 13 10.08 2.86 4.34
CA GLU A 13 11.31 3.52 4.80
C GLU A 13 12.06 4.21 3.67
N ILE A 14 12.22 3.54 2.52
CA ILE A 14 12.92 4.09 1.36
C ILE A 14 12.14 5.27 0.77
N ILE A 15 10.82 5.15 0.63
CA ILE A 15 9.94 6.22 0.12
C ILE A 15 10.05 7.45 1.03
N ARG A 16 10.00 7.28 2.36
CA ARG A 16 10.18 8.40 3.31
C ARG A 16 11.56 9.03 3.17
N LYS A 17 12.62 8.22 3.18
CA LYS A 17 14.02 8.70 3.09
C LYS A 17 14.26 9.50 1.81
N LYS A 18 13.63 9.10 0.71
CA LYS A 18 13.74 9.76 -0.59
C LYS A 18 12.68 10.82 -0.85
N ARG A 19 11.77 11.08 0.10
CA ARG A 19 10.66 12.05 -0.01
C ARG A 19 9.79 11.81 -1.25
N HIS A 20 9.49 10.54 -1.54
CA HIS A 20 8.59 10.19 -2.63
C HIS A 20 7.13 10.30 -2.19
N PHE A 21 6.27 10.71 -3.11
CA PHE A 21 4.82 10.72 -2.94
C PHE A 21 4.25 9.37 -3.41
N PRO A 22 3.67 8.55 -2.51
CA PRO A 22 3.10 7.25 -2.88
C PRO A 22 1.83 7.41 -3.74
N PHE A 23 1.75 6.61 -4.79
CA PHE A 23 0.54 6.42 -5.60
C PHE A 23 0.23 4.92 -5.63
N PHE A 24 -0.92 4.51 -5.12
CA PHE A 24 -1.39 3.14 -5.16
C PHE A 24 -2.44 2.95 -6.26
N ASP A 25 -2.28 1.90 -7.05
CA ASP A 25 -3.29 1.41 -7.98
C ASP A 25 -3.95 0.17 -7.37
N CYS A 26 -5.27 0.23 -7.16
CA CYS A 26 -6.07 -0.77 -6.47
C CYS A 26 -7.25 -1.20 -7.35
N ALA A 27 -6.98 -2.08 -8.32
CA ALA A 27 -7.99 -2.62 -9.23
C ALA A 27 -8.55 -4.01 -8.83
N TYR A 28 -7.87 -4.73 -7.93
CA TYR A 28 -8.15 -6.15 -7.66
C TYR A 28 -8.23 -6.50 -6.16
N GLN A 29 -8.61 -5.56 -5.31
CA GLN A 29 -8.79 -5.87 -3.88
C GLN A 29 -9.85 -6.95 -3.68
N GLY A 30 -9.55 -7.95 -2.84
CA GLY A 30 -10.36 -9.14 -2.63
C GLY A 30 -9.98 -10.32 -3.53
N PHE A 31 -9.23 -10.11 -4.62
CA PHE A 31 -8.77 -11.19 -5.50
C PHE A 31 -7.40 -11.76 -5.10
N ALA A 32 -6.58 -11.02 -4.35
CA ALA A 32 -5.25 -11.49 -3.98
C ALA A 32 -5.29 -12.46 -2.78
N SER A 33 -6.14 -12.18 -1.77
CA SER A 33 -6.30 -13.04 -0.59
C SER A 33 -7.71 -13.60 -0.38
N GLY A 34 -8.72 -13.13 -1.12
CA GLY A 34 -10.13 -13.38 -0.80
C GLY A 34 -10.71 -12.43 0.26
N ASP A 35 -9.89 -11.51 0.80
CA ASP A 35 -10.25 -10.59 1.87
C ASP A 35 -9.82 -9.16 1.54
N LEU A 36 -10.82 -8.29 1.35
CA LEU A 36 -10.64 -6.86 1.06
C LEU A 36 -9.80 -6.13 2.11
N ALA A 37 -9.94 -6.47 3.40
CA ALA A 37 -9.21 -5.81 4.47
C ALA A 37 -7.72 -6.19 4.47
N ASN A 38 -7.41 -7.44 4.14
CA ASN A 38 -6.03 -7.89 4.00
C ASN A 38 -5.36 -7.28 2.77
N ASP A 39 -6.06 -7.21 1.63
CA ASP A 39 -5.52 -6.65 0.40
C ASP A 39 -5.31 -5.12 0.50
N ALA A 40 -6.07 -4.43 1.35
CA ALA A 40 -5.90 -3.01 1.64
C ALA A 40 -4.81 -2.69 2.69
N TRP A 41 -4.12 -3.69 3.24
CA TRP A 41 -3.19 -3.50 4.37
C TRP A 41 -2.04 -2.53 4.05
N ALA A 42 -1.45 -2.62 2.85
CA ALA A 42 -0.32 -1.77 2.48
C ALA A 42 -0.70 -0.27 2.46
N VAL A 43 -1.86 0.06 1.90
CA VAL A 43 -2.37 1.44 1.88
C VAL A 43 -2.58 1.95 3.31
N ARG A 44 -3.22 1.16 4.17
CA ARG A 44 -3.45 1.51 5.58
C ARG A 44 -2.15 1.73 6.33
N TYR A 45 -1.18 0.84 6.14
CA TYR A 45 0.15 0.96 6.74
C TYR A 45 0.83 2.28 6.34
N PHE A 46 0.76 2.68 5.07
CA PHE A 46 1.32 3.96 4.63
C PHE A 46 0.60 5.17 5.27
N ILE A 47 -0.72 5.11 5.44
CA ILE A 47 -1.46 6.16 6.15
C ILE A 47 -1.03 6.25 7.62
N GLU A 48 -0.92 5.12 8.32
CA GLU A 48 -0.46 5.05 9.72
C GLU A 48 0.97 5.58 9.90
N GLN A 49 1.80 5.41 8.86
CA GLN A 49 3.14 5.96 8.78
C GLN A 49 3.17 7.47 8.45
N GLY A 50 2.00 8.13 8.34
CA GLY A 50 1.90 9.58 8.14
C GLY A 50 2.22 10.05 6.73
N PHE A 51 2.09 9.19 5.72
CA PHE A 51 2.23 9.61 4.33
C PHE A 51 0.97 10.32 3.83
N GLU A 52 1.16 11.46 3.15
CA GLU A 52 0.20 11.90 2.13
C GLU A 52 0.36 11.00 0.91
N LEU A 53 -0.75 10.52 0.33
CA LEU A 53 -0.74 9.58 -0.79
C LEU A 53 -2.00 9.70 -1.66
N CYS A 54 -1.94 9.10 -2.85
CA CYS A 54 -3.08 8.94 -3.75
C CYS A 54 -3.42 7.45 -3.92
N VAL A 55 -4.72 7.16 -4.08
CA VAL A 55 -5.22 5.82 -4.42
C VAL A 55 -6.14 5.95 -5.64
N ALA A 56 -5.81 5.24 -6.72
CA ALA A 56 -6.74 4.97 -7.82
C ALA A 56 -7.42 3.63 -7.54
N GLN A 57 -8.76 3.62 -7.47
CA GLN A 57 -9.55 2.44 -7.14
C GLN A 57 -10.54 2.13 -8.27
N SER A 58 -10.55 0.86 -8.69
CA SER A 58 -11.59 0.31 -9.58
C SER A 58 -12.57 -0.53 -8.75
N PHE A 59 -13.84 -0.55 -9.17
CA PHE A 59 -14.92 -1.34 -8.53
C PHE A 59 -15.39 -2.48 -9.43
#